data_AF-A0A958RU78-F1
#
_entry.id   AF-A0A958RU78-F1
#
_cell.length_a   1.000
_cell.length_b   1.000
_cell.length_c   1.000
_cell.angle_alpha   90.00
_cell.angle_beta   90.00
_cell.angle_gamma   90.00
#
_symmetry.space_group_name_H-M   'P 1'
#
loop_
_entity.id
_entity.type
_entity.pdbx_description
1 polymer ?
#
loop_
_entity_poly.entity_id
_entity_poly.type
_entity_poly.pdbx_seq_one_letter_code
_entity_poly.pdbx_strand_id
1 'polypeptide(L)'
;MIEAAKKYPGEIVPYIALTRQSAKNIMWPALEEIRRLYQVPMEPKESALEYEMTVNGKISRIMLIGADQKNFIDRLRGPKYPLAVIDEAGHFREHIESLVDDVLDPATSDFNGSIMLLGTPGPVPAGYFYEVTTKASLGFATHRWTVRDNPHMPDIEGFLSDLKKKKGWSEDHPTYRREWWGEWVYDPSSLVYKISDYNISDKKDEYLDWNYVLGIDIGWHDQTAFVVLAYSVDSPIIHVIQSEGFSEMIPSDIAEYTQMIIEQYRPTNIVMDTGGIGKSIAEEFRRRFHIPIKPAEKKDKLA
;
A
#
# COMPACT_ATOMS: atom_id res chain seq x y z
N MET A 1 20.73 11.33 9.75
CA MET A 1 21.32 11.61 8.41
C MET A 1 22.64 12.37 8.47
N ILE A 2 22.69 13.59 9.01
CA ILE A 2 23.94 14.38 9.11
C ILE A 2 25.06 13.60 9.80
N GLU A 3 24.77 12.97 10.95
CA GLU A 3 25.75 12.14 11.66
C GLU A 3 26.23 10.93 10.83
N ALA A 4 25.36 10.31 10.03
CA ALA A 4 25.77 9.25 9.11
C ALA A 4 26.70 9.79 8.01
N ALA A 5 26.36 10.93 7.40
CA ALA A 5 27.23 11.58 6.41
C ALA A 5 28.60 12.00 7.00
N LYS A 6 28.67 12.35 8.29
CA LYS A 6 29.94 12.62 9.00
C LYS A 6 30.73 11.33 9.26
N LYS A 7 30.06 10.29 9.74
CA LYS A 7 30.69 9.03 10.14
C LYS A 7 31.23 8.23 8.95
N TYR A 8 30.63 8.38 7.77
CA TYR A 8 31.00 7.65 6.56
C TYR A 8 31.41 8.63 5.43
N PRO A 9 32.66 9.13 5.44
CA PRO A 9 33.14 10.10 4.46
C PRO A 9 33.13 9.59 3.02
N GLY A 10 32.49 10.33 2.11
CA GLY A 10 32.41 10.01 0.69
C GLY A 10 31.15 9.26 0.27
N GLU A 11 30.30 8.90 1.23
CA GLU A 11 29.10 8.09 0.99
C GLU A 11 27.83 8.93 0.88
N ILE A 12 26.77 8.30 0.36
CA ILE A 12 25.47 8.93 0.13
C ILE A 12 24.49 8.45 1.20
N VAL A 13 23.70 9.38 1.75
CA VAL A 13 22.60 9.11 2.68
C VAL A 13 21.30 9.56 2.02
N PRO A 14 20.53 8.65 1.41
CA PRO A 14 19.27 9.02 0.78
C PRO A 14 18.16 9.26 1.81
N TYR A 15 17.44 10.36 1.61
CA TYR A 15 16.11 10.61 2.16
C TYR A 15 15.09 10.47 1.04
N ILE A 16 14.22 9.47 1.18
CA ILE A 16 13.31 8.98 0.15
C ILE A 16 11.90 9.34 0.60
N ALA A 17 11.21 10.20 -0.15
CA ALA A 17 9.79 10.46 0.05
C ALA A 17 8.99 9.90 -1.13
N LEU A 18 7.66 10.06 -1.11
CA LEU A 18 6.81 9.70 -2.25
C LEU A 18 7.29 10.38 -3.53
N THR A 19 7.31 11.72 -3.56
CA THR A 19 7.79 12.45 -4.75
C THR A 19 9.04 13.26 -4.44
N ARG A 20 9.82 13.57 -5.47
CA ARG A 20 11.01 14.44 -5.34
C ARG A 20 10.63 15.82 -4.79
N GLN A 21 9.44 16.33 -5.17
CA GLN A 21 8.93 17.59 -4.66
C GLN A 21 8.52 17.49 -3.18
N SER A 22 7.88 16.38 -2.77
CA SER A 22 7.58 16.12 -1.36
C SER A 22 8.87 16.07 -0.54
N ALA A 23 9.89 15.37 -1.04
CA ALA A 23 11.18 15.28 -0.37
C ALA A 23 11.82 16.67 -0.17
N LYS A 24 11.79 17.52 -1.20
CA LYS A 24 12.21 18.93 -1.11
C LYS A 24 11.40 19.68 -0.06
N ASN A 25 10.07 19.63 -0.14
CA ASN A 25 9.20 20.43 0.73
C ASN A 25 9.34 20.08 2.22
N ILE A 26 9.63 18.82 2.53
CA ILE A 26 9.78 18.34 3.91
C ILE A 26 11.20 18.59 4.41
N MET A 27 12.20 18.01 3.74
CA MET A 27 13.53 17.89 4.31
C MET A 27 14.46 19.04 3.97
N TRP A 28 14.27 19.72 2.84
CA TRP A 28 15.09 20.89 2.48
C TRP A 28 15.01 22.03 3.51
N PRO A 29 13.82 22.52 3.93
CA PRO A 29 13.76 23.57 4.93
C PRO A 29 14.31 23.11 6.29
N ALA A 30 14.07 21.85 6.69
CA ALA A 30 14.58 21.30 7.95
C ALA A 30 16.11 21.24 7.96
N LEU A 31 16.74 20.77 6.87
CA LEU A 31 18.19 20.76 6.75
C LEU A 31 18.77 22.18 6.71
N GLU A 32 18.12 23.12 6.03
CA GLU A 32 18.56 24.52 5.99
C GLU A 32 18.47 25.21 7.36
N GLU A 33 17.42 24.93 8.13
CA GLU A 33 17.29 25.41 9.50
C GLU A 33 18.40 24.85 10.39
N ILE A 34 18.61 23.52 10.38
CA ILE A 34 19.67 22.86 11.15
C ILE A 34 21.05 23.40 10.75
N ARG A 35 21.30 23.56 9.45
CA ARG A 35 22.54 24.13 8.92
C ARG A 35 22.83 25.50 9.51
N ARG A 36 21.83 26.39 9.54
CA ARG A 36 21.97 27.77 10.02
C ARG A 36 22.10 27.84 11.53
N LEU A 37 21.23 27.14 12.27
CA LEU A 37 21.21 27.17 13.73
C LEU A 37 22.47 26.56 14.33
N TYR A 38 22.93 25.43 13.79
CA TYR A 38 24.06 24.68 14.34
C TYR A 38 25.36 24.86 13.54
N GLN A 39 25.36 25.76 12.55
CA GLN A 39 26.52 26.06 11.70
C GLN A 39 27.16 24.80 11.10
N VAL A 40 26.32 23.86 10.66
CA VAL A 40 26.81 22.60 10.06
C VAL A 40 27.48 22.91 8.73
N PRO A 41 28.74 22.48 8.49
CA PRO A 41 29.50 22.82 7.29
C PRO A 41 29.07 21.96 6.09
N MET A 42 27.83 22.17 5.63
CA MET A 42 27.27 21.54 4.45
C MET A 42 26.79 22.58 3.43
N GLU A 43 26.96 22.26 2.15
CA GLU A 43 26.61 23.11 1.01
C GLU A 43 25.37 22.58 0.29
N PRO A 44 24.32 23.40 0.10
CA PRO A 44 23.16 22.99 -0.69
C PRO A 44 23.50 22.98 -2.20
N LYS A 45 23.08 21.93 -2.89
CA LYS A 45 23.07 21.80 -4.35
C LYS A 45 21.63 21.65 -4.83
N GLU A 46 20.94 22.78 -5.01
CA GLU A 46 19.48 22.80 -5.21
C GLU A 46 19.02 22.13 -6.52
N SER A 47 19.79 22.23 -7.60
CA SER A 47 19.44 21.56 -8.86
C SER A 47 19.40 20.03 -8.72
N ALA A 48 20.34 19.46 -7.97
CA ALA A 48 20.42 18.05 -7.65
C ALA A 48 19.45 17.65 -6.52
N LEU A 49 19.09 18.59 -5.63
CA LEU A 49 18.47 18.35 -4.33
C LEU A 49 19.33 17.52 -3.39
N GLU A 50 20.55 18.00 -3.21
CA GLU A 50 21.54 17.38 -2.33
C GLU A 50 22.13 18.42 -1.37
N TYR A 51 22.57 17.95 -0.21
CA TYR A 51 23.50 18.67 0.65
C TYR A 51 24.83 17.94 0.65
N GLU A 52 25.90 18.64 0.29
CA GLU A 52 27.26 18.10 0.27
C GLU A 52 28.03 18.53 1.52
N MET A 53 28.81 17.64 2.09
CA MET A 53 29.66 17.92 3.24
C MET A 53 31.03 17.30 3.04
N THR A 54 32.07 18.12 3.18
CA THR A 54 33.44 17.66 3.07
C THR A 54 33.92 17.15 4.42
N VAL A 55 34.22 15.85 4.50
CA VAL A 55 34.73 15.18 5.70
C VAL A 55 35.99 14.41 5.32
N ASN A 56 37.10 14.66 6.02
CA ASN A 56 38.38 13.99 5.77
C ASN A 56 38.83 14.01 4.28
N GLY A 57 38.57 15.11 3.58
CA GLY A 57 38.92 15.28 2.16
C GLY A 57 38.00 14.55 1.16
N LYS A 58 36.91 13.91 1.63
CA LYS A 58 35.89 13.29 0.80
C LYS A 58 34.56 14.03 0.93
N ILE A 59 33.74 13.99 -0.14
CA ILE A 59 32.43 14.63 -0.16
C ILE A 59 31.36 13.60 0.15
N SER A 60 30.77 13.67 1.34
CA SER A 60 29.54 12.93 1.68
C SER A 60 28.32 13.70 1.22
N ARG A 61 27.23 13.00 0.90
CA ARG A 61 26.00 13.61 0.38
C ARG A 61 24.77 13.17 1.17
N ILE A 62 23.88 14.12 1.45
CA ILE A 62 22.49 13.82 1.81
C ILE A 62 21.67 14.10 0.56
N MET A 63 21.06 13.06 -0.01
CA MET A 63 20.32 13.13 -1.27
C MET A 63 18.81 13.09 -1.00
N LEU A 64 18.05 14.05 -1.54
CA LEU A 64 16.59 14.05 -1.44
C LEU A 64 15.98 13.52 -2.74
N ILE A 65 15.21 12.44 -2.65
CA ILE A 65 14.69 11.73 -3.82
C ILE A 65 13.24 11.28 -3.61
N GLY A 66 12.50 11.14 -4.71
CA GLY A 66 11.16 10.55 -4.74
C GLY A 66 11.19 9.13 -5.30
N ALA A 67 10.37 8.25 -4.75
CA ALA A 67 10.25 6.85 -5.16
C ALA A 67 8.79 6.35 -5.15
N ASP A 68 7.85 7.15 -5.62
CA ASP A 68 6.41 6.85 -5.69
C ASP A 68 6.04 5.76 -6.71
N GLN A 69 6.99 5.34 -7.56
CA GLN A 69 6.75 4.36 -8.62
C GLN A 69 7.83 3.28 -8.65
N LYS A 70 7.43 2.06 -9.03
CA LYS A 70 8.29 0.88 -9.10
C LYS A 70 9.53 1.06 -9.98
N ASN A 71 9.46 1.82 -11.07
CA ASN A 71 10.60 2.11 -11.94
C ASN A 71 11.57 3.17 -11.37
N PHE A 72 11.17 3.92 -10.34
CA PHE A 72 12.04 4.92 -9.72
C PHE A 72 12.94 4.33 -8.64
N ILE A 73 12.54 3.24 -8.00
CA ILE A 73 13.37 2.57 -6.97
C ILE A 73 14.69 2.06 -7.55
N ASP A 74 14.73 1.68 -8.83
CA ASP A 74 15.96 1.19 -9.48
C ASP A 74 17.05 2.26 -9.56
N ARG A 75 16.71 3.55 -9.47
CA ARG A 75 17.71 4.64 -9.41
C ARG A 75 18.52 4.63 -8.12
N LEU A 76 18.04 3.93 -7.09
CA LEU A 76 18.71 3.74 -5.82
C LEU A 76 19.61 2.50 -5.82
N ARG A 77 19.62 1.69 -6.89
CA ARG A 77 20.52 0.55 -7.03
C ARG A 77 21.92 1.00 -7.45
N GLY A 78 22.94 0.38 -6.87
CA GLY A 78 24.34 0.56 -7.25
C GLY A 78 25.17 1.35 -6.23
N PRO A 79 24.72 2.52 -5.73
CA PRO A 79 25.38 3.19 -4.63
C PRO A 79 25.35 2.37 -3.33
N LYS A 80 26.29 2.68 -2.43
CA LYS A 80 26.37 2.10 -1.08
C LYS A 80 25.81 3.11 -0.08
N TYR A 81 25.00 2.65 0.86
CA TYR A 81 24.30 3.52 1.81
C TYR A 81 24.61 3.10 3.25
N PRO A 82 25.26 3.95 4.08
CA PRO A 82 25.39 3.66 5.50
C PRO A 82 24.05 3.82 6.25
N LEU A 83 23.13 4.61 5.70
CA LEU A 83 21.79 4.84 6.21
C LEU A 83 20.88 5.22 5.03
N ALA A 84 19.71 4.59 4.92
CA ALA A 84 18.62 5.03 4.06
C ALA A 84 17.39 5.39 4.90
N VAL A 85 16.73 6.50 4.60
CA VAL A 85 15.52 6.96 5.30
C VAL A 85 14.38 7.04 4.30
N ILE A 86 13.31 6.28 4.55
CA ILE A 86 12.05 6.35 3.82
C ILE A 86 11.05 7.09 4.71
N ASP A 87 10.49 8.17 4.19
CA ASP A 87 9.44 8.95 4.86
C ASP A 87 8.09 8.74 4.18
N GLU A 88 7.02 8.88 4.96
CA GLU A 88 5.65 8.53 4.56
C GLU A 88 5.49 7.09 4.06
N ALA A 89 6.22 6.15 4.68
CA ALA A 89 6.25 4.72 4.31
C ALA A 89 4.85 4.07 4.28
N GLY A 90 3.93 4.50 5.13
CA GLY A 90 2.54 4.03 5.15
C GLY A 90 1.72 4.41 3.90
N HIS A 91 2.21 5.33 3.07
CA HIS A 91 1.56 5.80 1.85
C HIS A 91 2.22 5.27 0.56
N PHE A 92 3.31 4.52 0.67
CA PHE A 92 3.84 3.81 -0.48
C PHE A 92 2.91 2.65 -0.86
N ARG A 93 2.92 2.29 -2.14
CA ARG A 93 2.18 1.14 -2.65
C ARG A 93 3.00 -0.15 -2.46
N GLU A 94 2.60 -1.23 -3.12
CA GLU A 94 3.23 -2.55 -3.01
C GLU A 94 4.75 -2.56 -3.30
N HIS A 95 5.26 -1.58 -4.07
CA HIS A 95 6.68 -1.52 -4.42
C HIS A 95 7.62 -1.12 -3.27
N ILE A 96 7.11 -0.72 -2.09
CA ILE A 96 7.97 -0.44 -0.93
C ILE A 96 8.72 -1.68 -0.44
N GLU A 97 8.11 -2.86 -0.54
CA GLU A 97 8.76 -4.13 -0.16
C GLU A 97 10.00 -4.35 -1.03
N SER A 98 9.86 -4.28 -2.35
CA SER A 98 11.02 -4.32 -3.27
C SER A 98 12.00 -3.16 -3.06
N LEU A 99 11.55 -1.97 -2.67
CA LEU A 99 12.45 -0.87 -2.34
C LEU A 99 13.32 -1.22 -1.13
N VAL A 100 12.75 -1.83 -0.09
CA VAL A 100 13.51 -2.19 1.10
C VAL A 100 14.35 -3.42 0.83
N ASP A 101 13.73 -4.55 0.50
CA ASP A 101 14.36 -5.87 0.50
C ASP A 101 15.26 -6.08 -0.73
N ASP A 102 14.83 -5.63 -1.91
CA ASP A 102 15.59 -5.87 -3.15
C ASP A 102 16.61 -4.77 -3.44
N VAL A 103 16.40 -3.53 -2.96
CA VAL A 103 17.23 -2.37 -3.30
C VAL A 103 18.08 -1.90 -2.13
N LEU A 104 17.45 -1.53 -1.01
CA LEU A 104 18.13 -0.86 0.09
C LEU A 104 18.89 -1.85 1.01
N ASP A 105 18.36 -3.04 1.24
CA ASP A 105 19.05 -4.08 2.02
C ASP A 105 20.41 -4.44 1.37
N PRO A 106 20.48 -4.76 0.07
CA PRO A 106 21.76 -4.95 -0.60
C PRO A 106 22.65 -3.69 -0.57
N ALA A 107 22.08 -2.50 -0.77
CA ALA A 107 22.84 -1.25 -0.81
C ALA A 107 23.41 -0.84 0.57
N THR A 108 22.81 -1.31 1.67
CA THR A 108 23.28 -1.04 3.03
C THR A 108 24.24 -2.11 3.58
N SER A 109 24.33 -3.27 2.92
CA SER A 109 25.11 -4.42 3.36
C SER A 109 26.61 -4.12 3.56
N ASP A 110 27.22 -3.32 2.68
CA ASP A 110 28.65 -2.96 2.74
C ASP A 110 29.06 -2.29 4.06
N PHE A 111 28.12 -1.62 4.73
CA PHE A 111 28.37 -0.89 5.97
C PHE A 111 27.76 -1.54 7.20
N ASN A 112 27.08 -2.69 7.04
CA ASN A 112 26.10 -3.15 8.02
C ASN A 112 25.19 -1.99 8.43
N GLY A 113 24.67 -1.29 7.41
CA GLY A 113 23.95 -0.03 7.53
C GLY A 113 22.56 -0.21 8.13
N SER A 114 21.75 0.84 8.06
CA SER A 114 20.38 0.80 8.57
C SER A 114 19.38 1.41 7.59
N ILE A 115 18.17 0.89 7.62
CA ILE A 115 17.02 1.43 6.90
C ILE A 115 16.03 1.93 7.95
N MET A 116 15.59 3.18 7.81
CA MET A 116 14.59 3.78 8.67
C MET A 116 13.31 4.02 7.86
N LEU A 117 12.19 3.50 8.35
CA LEU A 117 10.87 3.74 7.80
C LEU A 117 10.09 4.64 8.76
N LEU A 118 9.67 5.80 8.27
CA LEU A 118 8.89 6.80 8.99
C LEU A 118 7.56 6.97 8.29
N GLY A 119 6.49 7.21 9.04
CA GLY A 119 5.18 7.48 8.47
C GLY A 119 4.06 7.30 9.49
N THR A 120 2.85 7.61 9.06
CA THR A 120 1.63 7.33 9.81
C THR A 120 1.05 5.97 9.41
N PRO A 121 0.26 5.33 10.30
CA PRO A 121 -0.47 4.13 9.91
C PRO A 121 -1.43 4.44 8.74
N GLY A 122 -1.65 3.48 7.85
CA GLY A 122 -2.60 3.55 6.74
C GLY A 122 -4.04 3.17 7.12
N PRO A 123 -5.04 3.44 6.26
CA PRO A 123 -6.47 3.12 6.52
C PRO A 123 -6.76 1.63 6.64
N VAL A 124 -5.93 0.81 6.02
CA VAL A 124 -6.00 -0.64 6.06
C VAL A 124 -4.76 -1.12 6.84
N PRO A 125 -4.92 -1.86 7.95
CA PRO A 125 -3.84 -2.52 8.67
C PRO A 125 -3.23 -3.67 7.84
N ALA A 126 -2.59 -3.33 6.74
CA ALA A 126 -2.00 -4.27 5.78
C ALA A 126 -0.84 -3.60 5.03
N GLY A 127 -0.06 -4.42 4.33
CA GLY A 127 1.09 -3.98 3.54
C GLY A 127 2.37 -3.86 4.36
N TYR A 128 3.49 -3.71 3.67
CA TYR A 128 4.83 -3.83 4.24
C TYR A 128 5.07 -2.98 5.49
N PHE A 129 4.67 -1.69 5.47
CA PHE A 129 4.86 -0.80 6.62
C PHE A 129 4.06 -1.24 7.86
N TYR A 130 2.85 -1.80 7.67
CA TYR A 130 2.10 -2.43 8.76
C TYR A 130 2.86 -3.64 9.31
N GLU A 131 3.38 -4.48 8.42
CA GLU A 131 4.06 -5.72 8.84
C GLU A 131 5.33 -5.43 9.66
N VAL A 132 6.22 -4.58 9.16
CA VAL A 132 7.48 -4.23 9.84
C VAL A 132 7.28 -3.46 11.14
N THR A 133 6.11 -2.81 11.33
CA THR A 133 5.77 -2.12 12.58
C THR A 133 4.99 -2.97 13.58
N THR A 134 4.53 -4.16 13.20
CA THR A 134 3.72 -5.03 14.07
C THR A 134 4.30 -6.43 14.28
N LYS A 135 5.15 -6.92 13.37
CA LYS A 135 5.79 -8.23 13.43
C LYS A 135 7.27 -8.08 13.81
N ALA A 136 7.56 -8.25 15.10
CA ALA A 136 8.94 -8.18 15.62
C ALA A 136 9.90 -9.19 14.95
N SER A 137 9.38 -10.29 14.39
CA SER A 137 10.17 -11.30 13.67
C SER A 137 10.88 -10.76 12.42
N LEU A 138 10.46 -9.61 11.88
CA LEU A 138 11.07 -8.98 10.72
C LEU A 138 12.32 -8.13 11.06
N GLY A 139 12.74 -8.10 12.33
CA GLY A 139 14.02 -7.51 12.74
C GLY A 139 14.05 -5.98 12.87
N PHE A 140 12.93 -5.30 12.62
CA PHE A 140 12.82 -3.85 12.80
C PHE A 140 12.60 -3.48 14.27
N ALA A 141 13.36 -2.49 14.76
CA ALA A 141 13.04 -1.82 15.99
C ALA A 141 11.88 -0.83 15.75
N THR A 142 10.75 -1.04 16.42
CA THR A 142 9.57 -0.19 16.27
C THR A 142 9.52 0.86 17.38
N HIS A 143 9.34 2.11 16.99
CA HIS A 143 9.12 3.24 17.89
C HIS A 143 7.83 3.96 17.50
N ARG A 144 7.06 4.41 18.49
CA ARG A 144 5.78 5.08 18.29
C ARG A 144 5.74 6.36 19.10
N TRP A 145 5.17 7.39 18.48
CA TRP A 145 4.89 8.67 19.11
C TRP A 145 3.49 9.12 18.70
N THR A 146 2.93 10.01 19.50
CA THR A 146 1.64 10.66 19.32
C THR A 146 1.87 12.17 19.27
N VAL A 147 0.83 12.92 18.93
CA VAL A 147 0.89 14.39 19.02
C VAL A 147 1.28 14.89 20.43
N ARG A 148 0.93 14.13 21.49
CA ARG A 148 1.26 14.46 22.89
C ARG A 148 2.75 14.38 23.21
N ASP A 149 3.50 13.66 22.39
CA ASP A 149 4.95 13.53 22.55
C ASP A 149 5.71 14.70 21.91
N ASN A 150 5.02 15.64 21.24
CA ASN A 150 5.65 16.82 20.65
C ASN A 150 5.77 17.97 21.69
N PRO A 151 6.96 18.26 22.23
CA PRO A 151 7.15 19.30 23.24
C PRO A 151 7.00 20.73 22.68
N HIS A 152 6.94 20.89 21.35
CA HIS A 152 6.87 22.19 20.69
C HIS A 152 5.45 22.57 20.27
N MET A 153 4.45 21.71 20.49
CA MET A 153 3.07 22.02 20.20
C MET A 153 2.38 22.62 21.44
N PRO A 154 2.00 23.91 21.42
CA PRO A 154 1.27 24.51 22.54
C PRO A 154 -0.18 24.01 22.58
N ASP A 155 -0.73 23.87 23.78
CA ASP A 155 -2.14 23.51 24.05
C ASP A 155 -2.68 22.33 23.20
N ILE A 156 -2.00 21.19 23.31
CA ILE A 156 -2.33 19.97 22.56
C ILE A 156 -3.79 19.54 22.80
N GLU A 157 -4.25 19.55 24.05
CA GLU A 157 -5.61 19.12 24.37
C GLU A 157 -6.68 20.07 23.85
N GLY A 158 -6.46 21.39 23.94
CA GLY A 158 -7.35 22.38 23.34
C GLY A 158 -7.46 22.21 21.83
N PHE A 159 -6.32 22.05 21.15
CA PHE A 159 -6.27 21.80 19.71
C PHE A 159 -7.04 20.53 19.32
N LEU A 160 -6.83 19.40 20.03
CA LEU A 160 -7.49 18.14 19.71
C LEU A 160 -9.00 18.21 19.96
N SER A 161 -9.43 18.91 21.01
CA SER A 161 -10.85 19.17 21.29
C SER A 161 -11.51 19.96 20.15
N ASP A 162 -10.88 21.06 19.72
CA ASP A 162 -11.39 21.90 18.63
C ASP A 162 -11.41 21.16 17.30
N LEU A 163 -10.38 20.35 17.02
CA LEU A 163 -10.31 19.52 15.82
C LEU A 163 -11.47 18.53 15.76
N LYS A 164 -11.71 17.77 16.84
CA LYS A 164 -12.82 16.81 16.91
C LYS A 164 -14.15 17.49 16.73
N LYS A 165 -14.38 18.61 17.40
CA LYS A 165 -15.61 19.41 17.27
C LYS A 165 -15.82 19.91 15.84
N LYS A 166 -14.77 20.44 15.20
CA LYS A 166 -14.81 20.95 13.83
C LYS A 166 -15.10 19.85 12.81
N LYS A 167 -14.58 18.65 13.03
CA LYS A 167 -14.73 17.50 12.11
C LYS A 167 -15.94 16.62 12.41
N GLY A 168 -16.60 16.81 13.56
CA GLY A 168 -17.67 15.93 14.01
C GLY A 168 -17.15 14.52 14.36
N TRP A 169 -15.89 14.43 14.82
CA TRP A 169 -15.27 13.15 15.17
C TRP A 169 -15.49 12.80 16.64
N SER A 170 -15.76 11.52 16.91
CA SER A 170 -15.64 10.94 18.24
C SER A 170 -14.18 10.61 18.56
N GLU A 171 -13.88 10.21 19.81
CA GLU A 171 -12.54 9.72 20.19
C GLU A 171 -12.13 8.46 19.40
N ASP A 172 -13.11 7.63 19.04
CA ASP A 172 -12.86 6.37 18.32
C ASP A 172 -12.84 6.53 16.80
N HIS A 173 -12.96 7.76 16.29
CA HIS A 173 -12.97 7.98 14.84
C HIS A 173 -11.66 7.46 14.21
N PRO A 174 -11.71 6.56 13.20
CA PRO A 174 -10.51 5.90 12.67
C PRO A 174 -9.41 6.88 12.21
N THR A 175 -9.78 7.93 11.49
CA THR A 175 -8.81 8.99 11.09
C THR A 175 -8.19 9.70 12.28
N TYR A 176 -8.94 9.92 13.37
CA TYR A 176 -8.39 10.60 14.55
C TYR A 176 -7.36 9.71 15.25
N ARG A 177 -7.69 8.43 15.47
CA ARG A 177 -6.76 7.45 16.06
C ARG A 177 -5.51 7.23 15.21
N ARG A 178 -5.68 7.21 13.90
CA ARG A 178 -4.56 7.01 12.98
C ARG A 178 -3.61 8.19 12.91
N GLU A 179 -4.13 9.36 12.59
CA GLU A 179 -3.31 10.55 12.31
C GLU A 179 -2.78 11.22 13.58
N TRP A 180 -3.45 11.06 14.74
CA TRP A 180 -3.08 11.75 15.99
C TRP A 180 -2.59 10.81 17.10
N TRP A 181 -3.10 9.57 17.16
CA TRP A 181 -2.60 8.54 18.09
C TRP A 181 -1.58 7.59 17.47
N GLY A 182 -1.38 7.59 16.15
CA GLY A 182 -0.44 6.67 15.50
C GLY A 182 -0.88 5.21 15.64
N GLU A 183 -2.18 4.96 15.56
CA GLU A 183 -2.76 3.61 15.74
C GLU A 183 -3.19 2.98 14.42
N TRP A 184 -2.87 1.69 14.26
CA TRP A 184 -3.42 0.85 13.22
C TRP A 184 -4.88 0.53 13.54
N VAL A 185 -5.80 1.34 12.99
CA VAL A 185 -7.24 1.16 13.12
C VAL A 185 -7.82 0.99 11.73
N TYR A 186 -8.53 -0.12 11.51
CA TYR A 186 -9.27 -0.33 10.28
C TYR A 186 -10.35 0.74 10.15
N ASP A 187 -10.43 1.36 8.97
CA ASP A 187 -11.43 2.38 8.66
C ASP A 187 -12.47 1.82 7.67
N PRO A 188 -13.61 1.28 8.13
CA PRO A 188 -14.68 0.79 7.25
C PRO A 188 -15.26 1.89 6.36
N SER A 189 -15.11 3.16 6.74
CA SER A 189 -15.62 4.29 5.95
C SER A 189 -14.80 4.54 4.69
N SER A 190 -13.58 4.00 4.61
CA SER A 190 -12.72 4.02 3.43
C SER A 190 -13.16 3.06 2.33
N LEU A 191 -14.03 2.09 2.64
CA LEU A 191 -14.56 1.15 1.66
C LEU A 191 -15.51 1.84 0.67
N VAL A 192 -15.39 1.50 -0.61
CA VAL A 192 -16.37 1.90 -1.64
C VAL A 192 -17.75 1.35 -1.31
N TYR A 193 -17.82 0.08 -0.89
CA TYR A 193 -19.04 -0.56 -0.41
C TYR A 193 -19.00 -0.68 1.12
N LYS A 194 -19.82 0.12 1.80
CA LYS A 194 -19.94 0.07 3.26
C LYS A 194 -20.85 -1.09 3.64
N ILE A 195 -20.30 -2.10 4.32
CA ILE A 195 -21.08 -3.23 4.83
C ILE A 195 -21.88 -2.78 6.07
N SER A 196 -23.17 -3.14 6.10
CA SER A 196 -24.07 -2.90 7.23
C SER A 196 -25.22 -3.91 7.23
N ASP A 197 -26.01 -3.94 8.30
CA ASP A 197 -27.19 -4.82 8.39
C ASP A 197 -28.20 -4.61 7.25
N TYR A 198 -28.13 -3.49 6.52
CA TYR A 198 -28.99 -3.23 5.36
C TYR A 198 -28.59 -4.04 4.11
N ASN A 199 -27.31 -4.38 3.96
CA ASN A 199 -26.81 -5.11 2.79
C ASN A 199 -26.28 -6.51 3.11
N ILE A 200 -26.53 -6.98 4.34
CA ILE A 200 -26.37 -8.37 4.75
C ILE A 200 -27.76 -9.03 4.72
N SER A 201 -27.89 -10.15 4.03
CA SER A 201 -29.12 -10.94 4.02
C SER A 201 -28.81 -12.39 4.31
N ASP A 202 -29.39 -12.92 5.38
CA ASP A 202 -29.24 -14.33 5.76
C ASP A 202 -30.20 -15.25 5.01
N LYS A 203 -31.13 -14.68 4.23
CA LYS A 203 -32.15 -15.43 3.51
C LYS A 203 -32.32 -14.92 2.09
N LYS A 204 -32.54 -15.87 1.20
CA LYS A 204 -33.02 -15.63 -0.15
C LYS A 204 -34.54 -15.72 -0.14
N ASP A 205 -35.23 -14.88 -0.89
CA ASP A 205 -36.67 -15.03 -1.08
C ASP A 205 -36.94 -16.32 -1.87
N GLU A 206 -37.60 -17.29 -1.25
CA GLU A 206 -37.90 -18.59 -1.85
C GLU A 206 -38.97 -18.52 -2.95
N TYR A 207 -39.72 -17.41 -3.01
CA TYR A 207 -40.80 -17.21 -3.98
C TYR A 207 -40.35 -16.57 -5.30
N LEU A 208 -39.07 -16.16 -5.39
CA LEU A 208 -38.51 -15.58 -6.59
C LEU A 208 -37.84 -16.63 -7.46
N ASP A 209 -38.03 -16.51 -8.78
CA ASP A 209 -37.25 -17.26 -9.75
C ASP A 209 -35.87 -16.64 -9.91
N TRP A 210 -34.86 -17.40 -9.50
CA TRP A 210 -33.49 -16.92 -9.44
C TRP A 210 -32.63 -17.39 -10.59
N ASN A 211 -31.88 -16.45 -11.13
CA ASN A 211 -30.85 -16.65 -12.13
C ASN A 211 -29.49 -16.36 -11.49
N TYR A 212 -28.44 -17.01 -12.00
CA TYR A 212 -27.11 -16.90 -11.44
C TYR A 212 -26.09 -16.42 -12.46
N VAL A 213 -25.11 -15.64 -12.02
CA VAL A 213 -23.94 -15.23 -12.81
C VAL A 213 -22.70 -15.55 -12.00
N LEU A 214 -21.71 -16.18 -12.64
CA LEU A 214 -20.41 -16.42 -12.05
C LEU A 214 -19.41 -15.40 -12.60
N GLY A 215 -18.78 -14.63 -11.71
CA GLY A 215 -17.60 -13.83 -11.99
C GLY A 215 -16.32 -14.55 -11.54
N ILE A 216 -15.29 -14.54 -12.37
CA ILE A 216 -13.99 -15.15 -12.09
C ILE A 216 -12.90 -14.07 -12.29
N ASP A 217 -12.12 -13.81 -11.25
CA ASP A 217 -10.92 -12.97 -11.32
C ASP A 217 -9.68 -13.84 -11.13
N ILE A 218 -8.81 -13.90 -12.13
CA ILE A 218 -7.67 -14.81 -12.12
C ILE A 218 -6.47 -14.12 -11.48
N GLY A 219 -5.93 -14.73 -10.43
CA GLY A 219 -4.70 -14.33 -9.75
C GLY A 219 -3.72 -15.50 -9.61
N TRP A 220 -2.42 -15.19 -9.64
CA TRP A 220 -1.35 -16.15 -9.29
C TRP A 220 -0.67 -15.75 -7.98
N HIS A 221 -0.07 -14.56 -7.95
CA HIS A 221 0.48 -13.98 -6.71
C HIS A 221 -0.64 -13.51 -5.78
N ASP A 222 -1.69 -12.94 -6.35
CA ASP A 222 -2.97 -12.71 -5.68
C ASP A 222 -3.89 -13.93 -5.84
N GLN A 223 -4.94 -14.03 -5.02
CA GLN A 223 -5.91 -15.13 -5.10
C GLN A 223 -6.69 -15.10 -6.42
N THR A 224 -6.98 -16.28 -6.97
CA THR A 224 -8.08 -16.44 -7.93
C THR A 224 -9.39 -16.40 -7.17
N ALA A 225 -10.29 -15.49 -7.54
CA ALA A 225 -11.56 -15.25 -6.87
C ALA A 225 -12.75 -15.70 -7.71
N PHE A 226 -13.73 -16.32 -7.05
CA PHE A 226 -15.00 -16.75 -7.62
C PHE A 226 -16.14 -16.05 -6.88
N VAL A 227 -17.02 -15.39 -7.62
CA VAL A 227 -18.19 -14.70 -7.06
C VAL A 227 -19.44 -15.15 -7.80
N VAL A 228 -20.39 -15.73 -7.07
CA VAL A 228 -21.71 -16.07 -7.60
C VAL A 228 -22.71 -15.01 -7.19
N LEU A 229 -23.32 -14.38 -8.19
CA LEU A 229 -24.42 -13.44 -8.03
C LEU A 229 -25.74 -14.15 -8.30
N ALA A 230 -26.76 -13.89 -7.48
CA ALA A 230 -28.14 -14.25 -7.76
C ALA A 230 -28.97 -12.99 -8.05
N TYR A 231 -29.75 -13.05 -9.13
CA TYR A 231 -30.70 -12.00 -9.49
C TYR A 231 -32.04 -12.61 -9.92
N SER A 232 -33.12 -11.85 -9.78
CA SER A 232 -34.44 -12.21 -10.31
C SER A 232 -34.94 -11.07 -11.19
N VAL A 233 -35.71 -11.37 -12.23
CA VAL A 233 -36.35 -10.33 -13.05
C VAL A 233 -37.44 -9.58 -12.30
N ASP A 234 -37.97 -10.20 -11.24
CA ASP A 234 -39.02 -9.66 -10.39
C ASP A 234 -38.48 -8.92 -9.16
N SER A 235 -37.16 -8.80 -9.03
CA SER A 235 -36.51 -8.08 -7.93
C SER A 235 -35.43 -7.13 -8.42
N PRO A 236 -35.37 -5.89 -7.90
CA PRO A 236 -34.27 -4.97 -8.19
C PRO A 236 -33.00 -5.28 -7.40
N ILE A 237 -33.02 -6.29 -6.51
CA ILE A 237 -31.91 -6.62 -5.62
C ILE A 237 -31.08 -7.77 -6.21
N ILE A 238 -29.75 -7.58 -6.22
CA ILE A 238 -28.77 -8.62 -6.56
C ILE A 238 -28.10 -9.07 -5.27
N HIS A 239 -27.98 -10.38 -5.10
CA HIS A 239 -27.33 -10.99 -3.95
C HIS A 239 -25.99 -11.60 -4.33
N VAL A 240 -24.96 -11.37 -3.53
CA VAL A 240 -23.75 -12.20 -3.55
C VAL A 240 -24.04 -13.42 -2.68
N ILE A 241 -24.09 -14.61 -3.28
CA ILE A 241 -24.46 -15.84 -2.55
C ILE A 241 -23.26 -16.76 -2.27
N GLN A 242 -22.15 -16.53 -2.96
CA GLN A 242 -20.89 -17.21 -2.76
C GLN A 242 -19.76 -16.28 -3.20
N SER A 243 -18.71 -16.18 -2.38
CA SER A 243 -17.52 -15.38 -2.66
C SER A 243 -16.34 -16.05 -2.01
N GLU A 244 -15.45 -16.63 -2.81
CA GLU A 244 -14.31 -17.40 -2.34
C GLU A 244 -13.05 -17.05 -3.13
N GLY A 245 -11.90 -17.12 -2.46
CA GLY A 245 -10.59 -16.85 -3.04
C GLY A 245 -9.61 -17.97 -2.71
N PHE A 246 -8.83 -18.38 -3.71
CA PHE A 246 -7.84 -19.46 -3.59
C PHE A 246 -6.51 -19.00 -4.18
N SER A 247 -5.42 -19.21 -3.45
CA SER A 247 -4.07 -18.90 -3.91
C SER A 247 -3.51 -20.02 -4.81
N GLU A 248 -2.60 -19.66 -5.72
CA GLU A 248 -1.77 -20.61 -6.50
C GLU A 248 -2.55 -21.64 -7.35
N MET A 249 -3.81 -21.34 -7.71
CA MET A 249 -4.58 -22.21 -8.61
C MET A 249 -3.97 -22.22 -10.01
N ILE A 250 -3.71 -23.41 -10.54
CA ILE A 250 -3.37 -23.56 -11.96
C ILE A 250 -4.66 -23.56 -12.82
N PRO A 251 -4.57 -23.34 -14.14
CA PRO A 251 -5.76 -23.29 -15.00
C PRO A 251 -6.69 -24.51 -14.89
N SER A 252 -6.15 -25.71 -14.68
CA SER A 252 -6.98 -26.92 -14.52
C SER A 252 -7.79 -26.88 -13.22
N ASP A 253 -7.20 -26.45 -12.10
CA ASP A 253 -7.90 -26.30 -10.82
C ASP A 253 -9.05 -25.29 -10.95
N ILE A 254 -8.79 -24.17 -11.63
CA ILE A 254 -9.79 -23.12 -11.86
C ILE A 254 -10.96 -23.69 -12.68
N ALA A 255 -10.67 -24.48 -13.71
CA ALA A 255 -11.70 -25.10 -14.55
C ALA A 255 -12.53 -26.13 -13.78
N GLU A 256 -11.90 -26.99 -12.97
CA GLU A 256 -12.58 -27.98 -12.13
C GLU A 256 -13.49 -27.29 -11.11
N TYR A 257 -13.01 -26.26 -10.43
CA TYR A 257 -13.82 -25.50 -9.49
C TYR A 257 -14.99 -24.78 -10.19
N THR A 258 -14.74 -24.22 -11.37
CA THR A 258 -15.79 -23.60 -12.19
C THR A 258 -16.88 -24.61 -12.55
N GLN A 259 -16.51 -25.86 -12.88
CA GLN A 259 -17.49 -26.91 -13.18
C GLN A 259 -18.35 -27.28 -11.95
N MET A 260 -17.76 -27.34 -10.75
CA MET A 260 -18.52 -27.54 -9.51
C MET A 260 -19.57 -26.45 -9.31
N ILE A 261 -19.20 -25.17 -9.53
CA ILE A 261 -20.14 -24.04 -9.45
C ILE A 261 -21.22 -24.15 -10.54
N ILE A 262 -20.86 -24.57 -11.76
CA ILE A 262 -21.83 -24.77 -12.86
C ILE A 262 -22.87 -25.84 -12.49
N GLU A 263 -22.43 -26.95 -11.91
CA GLU A 263 -23.32 -28.03 -11.49
C GLU A 263 -24.28 -27.56 -10.40
N GLN A 264 -23.78 -26.79 -9.43
CA GLN A 264 -24.54 -26.31 -8.29
C GLN A 264 -25.54 -25.20 -8.66
N TYR A 265 -25.15 -24.22 -9.47
CA TYR A 265 -25.95 -23.01 -9.70
C TYR A 265 -26.47 -22.86 -11.12
N ARG A 266 -25.94 -23.59 -12.11
CA ARG A 266 -26.29 -23.46 -13.53
C ARG A 266 -26.33 -22.00 -13.99
N PRO A 267 -25.21 -21.25 -13.86
CA PRO A 267 -25.19 -19.82 -14.14
C PRO A 267 -25.53 -19.54 -15.60
N THR A 268 -26.34 -18.51 -15.84
CA THR A 268 -26.71 -18.05 -17.18
C THR A 268 -25.52 -17.43 -17.91
N ASN A 269 -24.57 -16.89 -17.15
CA ASN A 269 -23.36 -16.26 -17.65
C ASN A 269 -22.17 -16.58 -16.74
N ILE A 270 -21.02 -16.84 -17.36
CA ILE A 270 -19.74 -16.97 -16.68
C ILE A 270 -18.83 -15.89 -17.27
N VAL A 271 -18.39 -14.96 -16.45
CA VAL A 271 -17.64 -13.78 -16.85
C VAL A 271 -16.25 -13.84 -16.23
N MET A 272 -15.22 -13.56 -17.03
CA MET A 272 -13.83 -13.61 -16.57
C MET A 272 -13.03 -12.46 -17.19
N ASP A 273 -12.07 -11.89 -16.45
CA ASP A 273 -11.12 -10.96 -17.06
C ASP A 273 -10.19 -11.73 -18.03
N THR A 274 -10.27 -11.38 -19.32
CA THR A 274 -9.43 -11.97 -20.37
C THR A 274 -8.27 -11.06 -20.79
N GLY A 275 -7.85 -10.12 -19.96
CA GLY A 275 -6.67 -9.29 -20.18
C GLY A 275 -5.36 -10.10 -20.11
N GLY A 276 -4.38 -9.77 -20.96
CA GLY A 276 -3.07 -10.44 -20.96
C GLY A 276 -3.18 -11.97 -21.16
N ILE A 277 -2.67 -12.73 -20.19
CA ILE A 277 -2.68 -14.21 -20.16
C ILE A 277 -4.11 -14.77 -20.03
N GLY A 278 -5.07 -14.01 -19.49
CA GLY A 278 -6.45 -14.46 -19.30
C GLY A 278 -7.15 -14.86 -20.61
N LYS A 279 -6.72 -14.34 -21.76
CA LYS A 279 -7.28 -14.72 -23.07
C LYS A 279 -6.94 -16.16 -23.47
N SER A 280 -5.70 -16.61 -23.25
CA SER A 280 -5.31 -17.99 -23.59
C SER A 280 -5.98 -18.98 -22.65
N ILE A 281 -6.10 -18.64 -21.36
CA ILE A 281 -6.80 -19.46 -20.37
C ILE A 281 -8.29 -19.58 -20.73
N ALA A 282 -8.95 -18.48 -21.09
CA ALA A 282 -10.34 -18.50 -21.53
C ALA A 282 -10.57 -19.41 -22.76
N GLU A 283 -9.64 -19.39 -23.72
CA GLU A 283 -9.72 -20.26 -24.89
C GLU A 283 -9.52 -21.74 -24.53
N GLU A 284 -8.61 -22.05 -23.61
CA GLU A 284 -8.47 -23.41 -23.09
C GLU A 284 -9.76 -23.87 -22.40
N PHE A 285 -10.36 -23.04 -21.55
CA PHE A 285 -11.60 -23.36 -20.84
C PHE A 285 -12.75 -23.64 -21.82
N ARG A 286 -12.88 -22.86 -22.88
CA ARG A 286 -13.89 -23.09 -23.93
C ARG A 286 -13.64 -24.39 -24.70
N ARG A 287 -12.40 -24.66 -25.10
CA ARG A 287 -12.08 -25.78 -26.01
C ARG A 287 -11.94 -27.12 -25.31
N ARG A 288 -11.33 -27.13 -24.12
CA ARG A 288 -10.97 -28.34 -23.38
C ARG A 288 -12.02 -28.68 -22.33
N PHE A 289 -12.44 -27.69 -21.57
CA PHE A 289 -13.36 -27.87 -20.44
C PHE A 289 -14.82 -27.53 -20.79
N HIS A 290 -15.08 -27.04 -22.02
CA HIS A 290 -16.40 -26.68 -22.53
C HIS A 290 -17.13 -25.63 -21.68
N ILE A 291 -16.36 -24.76 -21.01
CA ILE A 291 -16.88 -23.70 -20.15
C ILE A 291 -17.12 -22.44 -21.00
N PRO A 292 -18.37 -21.93 -21.07
CA PRO A 292 -18.73 -20.81 -21.94
C PRO A 292 -18.35 -19.45 -21.33
N ILE A 293 -17.05 -19.21 -21.12
CA ILE A 293 -16.53 -17.95 -20.58
C ILE A 293 -16.88 -16.77 -21.51
N LYS A 294 -17.37 -15.67 -20.93
CA LYS A 294 -17.54 -14.37 -21.58
C LYS A 294 -16.49 -13.39 -21.04
N PRO A 295 -15.85 -12.59 -21.91
CA PRO A 295 -14.89 -11.59 -21.45
C PRO A 295 -15.60 -10.47 -20.68
N ALA A 296 -15.03 -10.04 -19.57
CA ALA A 296 -15.50 -8.85 -18.86
C ALA A 296 -15.34 -7.58 -19.73
N GLU A 297 -16.35 -6.71 -19.73
CA GLU A 297 -16.27 -5.43 -20.44
C GLU A 297 -15.37 -4.44 -19.67
N LYS A 298 -14.47 -3.76 -20.39
CA LYS A 298 -13.51 -2.79 -19.81
C LYS A 298 -13.77 -1.34 -20.20
N LYS A 299 -14.94 -1.04 -20.78
CA LYS A 299 -15.29 0.35 -21.11
C LYS A 299 -15.61 1.10 -19.82
N ASP A 300 -15.05 2.29 -19.69
CA ASP A 300 -15.24 3.22 -18.57
C ASP A 300 -14.67 2.79 -17.21
N LYS A 301 -13.47 2.19 -17.18
CA LYS A 301 -12.65 2.28 -15.96
C LYS A 301 -12.26 3.75 -15.77
N LEU A 302 -12.94 4.45 -14.86
CA LEU A 302 -12.45 5.72 -14.32
C LEU A 302 -11.09 5.42 -13.69
N ALA A 303 -10.05 5.98 -14.32
CA ALA A 303 -8.66 5.90 -13.85
C ALA A 303 -8.46 6.72 -12.57
#